data_AF-A0A8D8AS24-F1
#
_entry.id   AF-A0A8D8AS24-F1
#
_cell.length_a   1.000
_cell.length_b   1.000
_cell.length_c   1.000
_cell.angle_alpha   90.00
_cell.angle_beta   90.00
_cell.angle_gamma   90.00
#
_symmetry.space_group_name_H-M   'P 1'
#
loop_
_entity.id
_entity.type
_entity.pdbx_description
1 polymer ?
#
loop_
_entity_poly.entity_id
_entity_poly.type
_entity_poly.pdbx_seq_one_letter_code
_entity_poly.pdbx_strand_id
1 'polypeptide(L)'
;MASNPAEELELLERVLLRLGCADTDEQLQNTVTKFLTPVLIKITSPHETVRKKVMEILTHVNKRLKSRNQVQLPLGPLLEQYQKGSSSFLINFAIIYITMGFPRLTVEEQTELVPSLMNCVEGKPEPHQDKILMLVLPLLGEIKIPENPDSRSELLGLSGKPHTKTQFLSILMDVLLLPYGTTQDGEVPPGMSTYSFKRVASEHLKAEDLEQLKKGIVRFLCGGIFSEPETLAHLIVASADTRFSVATPAIVELNKICS
;
A
#
# COMPACT_ATOMS: atom_id res chain seq x y z
N MET A 1 -3.81 24.64 25.06
CA MET A 1 -5.15 25.11 25.46
C MET A 1 -6.13 24.02 25.07
N ALA A 2 -6.81 23.40 26.03
CA ALA A 2 -7.76 22.34 25.73
C ALA A 2 -8.96 22.97 24.99
N SER A 3 -9.18 22.51 23.76
CA SER A 3 -10.34 22.89 22.95
C SER A 3 -11.63 22.61 23.73
N ASN A 4 -12.57 23.55 23.76
CA ASN A 4 -13.84 23.36 24.41
C ASN A 4 -14.58 22.15 23.80
N PRO A 5 -14.96 21.12 24.57
CA PRO A 5 -15.60 19.92 24.04
C PRO A 5 -16.91 20.21 23.30
N ALA A 6 -17.65 21.25 23.72
CA ALA A 6 -18.89 21.64 23.05
C ALA A 6 -18.64 22.18 21.63
N GLU A 7 -17.60 22.99 21.45
CA GLU A 7 -17.20 23.51 20.14
C GLU A 7 -16.68 22.41 19.21
N GLU A 8 -15.90 21.45 19.74
CA GLU A 8 -15.46 20.28 18.96
C GLU A 8 -16.67 19.45 18.47
N LEU A 9 -17.65 19.22 19.36
CA LEU A 9 -18.85 18.48 19.03
C LEU A 9 -19.70 19.21 17.99
N GLU A 10 -19.90 20.52 18.12
CA GLU A 10 -20.67 21.31 17.16
C GLU A 10 -20.02 21.26 15.76
N LEU A 11 -18.68 21.35 15.69
CA LEU A 11 -17.96 21.22 14.42
C LEU A 11 -18.14 19.82 13.82
N LEU A 12 -18.06 18.76 14.62
CA LEU A 12 -18.27 17.39 14.16
C LEU A 12 -19.72 17.14 13.71
N GLU A 13 -20.71 17.73 14.38
CA GLU A 13 -22.11 17.68 13.96
C GLU A 13 -22.33 18.38 12.62
N ARG A 14 -21.71 19.54 12.42
CA ARG A 14 -21.74 20.24 11.11
C ARG A 14 -21.10 19.38 10.02
N VAL A 15 -20.00 18.69 10.30
CA VAL A 15 -19.37 17.77 9.35
C VAL A 15 -20.29 16.58 9.05
N LEU A 16 -20.91 15.99 10.07
CA LEU A 16 -21.85 14.88 9.90
C LEU A 16 -23.08 15.29 9.07
N LEU A 17 -23.63 16.48 9.30
CA LEU A 17 -24.73 17.03 8.52
C LEU A 17 -24.32 17.24 7.05
N ARG A 18 -23.14 17.83 6.81
CA ARG A 18 -22.62 18.01 5.44
C ARG A 18 -22.39 16.69 4.72
N LEU A 19 -21.91 15.67 5.43
CA LEU A 19 -21.85 14.32 4.90
C LEU A 19 -23.27 13.84 4.59
N GLY A 20 -24.22 13.94 5.51
CA GLY A 20 -25.62 13.54 5.31
C GLY A 20 -26.28 14.17 4.09
N CYS A 21 -25.98 15.43 3.77
CA CYS A 21 -26.53 16.16 2.62
C CYS A 21 -25.78 15.94 1.30
N ALA A 22 -24.65 15.22 1.30
CA ALA A 22 -23.92 14.96 0.07
C ALA A 22 -24.62 13.82 -0.68
N ASP A 23 -25.42 14.11 -1.70
CA ASP A 23 -26.13 13.07 -2.45
C ASP A 23 -25.31 12.57 -3.64
N THR A 24 -24.51 13.44 -4.27
CA THR A 24 -23.66 13.08 -5.41
C THR A 24 -22.26 12.63 -5.00
N ASP A 25 -21.57 11.93 -5.90
CA ASP A 25 -20.20 11.46 -5.66
C ASP A 25 -19.22 12.63 -5.56
N GLU A 26 -19.42 13.69 -6.34
CA GLU A 26 -18.64 14.91 -6.27
C GLU A 26 -18.82 15.63 -4.91
N GLN A 27 -20.05 15.73 -4.41
CA GLN A 27 -20.31 16.31 -3.09
C GLN A 27 -19.68 15.48 -1.97
N LEU A 28 -19.76 14.15 -2.07
CA LEU A 28 -19.13 13.26 -1.10
C LEU A 28 -17.62 13.41 -1.13
N GLN A 29 -17.01 13.40 -2.32
CA GLN A 29 -15.58 13.62 -2.50
C GLN A 29 -15.14 14.95 -1.90
N ASN A 30 -15.82 16.04 -2.24
CA ASN A 30 -15.52 17.37 -1.69
C ASN A 30 -15.60 17.41 -0.16
N THR A 31 -16.55 16.70 0.42
CA THR A 31 -16.73 16.63 1.88
C THR A 31 -15.63 15.78 2.53
N VAL A 32 -15.34 14.60 1.99
CA VAL A 32 -14.31 13.68 2.48
C VAL A 32 -12.92 14.32 2.36
N THR A 33 -12.59 14.90 1.22
CA THR A 33 -11.31 15.60 0.99
C THR A 33 -11.07 16.73 1.98
N LYS A 34 -12.11 17.49 2.34
CA LYS A 34 -11.99 18.63 3.27
C LYS A 34 -11.94 18.20 4.73
N PHE A 35 -12.72 17.18 5.13
CA PHE A 35 -12.98 16.91 6.55
C PHE A 35 -12.38 15.61 7.07
N LEU A 36 -12.00 14.65 6.23
CA LEU A 36 -11.51 13.35 6.71
C LEU A 36 -10.25 13.49 7.58
N THR A 37 -9.22 14.18 7.09
CA THR A 37 -7.95 14.40 7.81
C THR A 37 -8.18 15.14 9.14
N PRO A 38 -8.91 16.28 9.21
CA PRO A 38 -9.26 16.91 10.48
C PRO A 38 -10.06 16.02 11.44
N VAL A 39 -11.05 15.26 10.94
CA VAL A 39 -11.87 14.36 11.76
C VAL A 39 -11.01 13.25 12.37
N LEU A 40 -10.08 12.70 11.59
CA LEU A 40 -9.16 11.68 12.09
C LEU A 40 -8.29 12.19 13.23
N ILE A 41 -7.78 13.43 13.15
CA ILE A 41 -7.01 14.04 14.25
C ILE A 41 -7.83 14.09 15.55
N LYS A 42 -9.14 14.36 15.45
CA LYS A 42 -10.02 14.41 16.64
C LYS A 42 -10.23 13.06 17.31
N ILE A 43 -9.82 11.94 16.71
CA ILE A 43 -9.86 10.63 17.39
C ILE A 43 -8.95 10.57 18.61
N THR A 44 -7.92 11.43 18.68
CA THR A 44 -7.01 11.53 19.82
C THR A 44 -7.46 12.58 20.83
N SER A 45 -8.68 13.14 20.70
CA SER A 45 -9.22 14.08 21.68
C SER A 45 -9.31 13.43 23.07
N PRO A 46 -9.01 14.17 24.16
CA PRO A 46 -9.14 13.65 25.52
C PRO A 46 -10.61 13.41 25.92
N HIS A 47 -11.57 13.99 25.20
CA HIS A 47 -12.99 13.89 25.49
C HIS A 47 -13.62 12.66 24.81
N GLU A 48 -14.17 11.74 25.61
CA GLU A 48 -14.78 10.51 25.11
C GLU A 48 -15.99 10.77 24.20
N THR A 49 -16.78 11.81 24.50
CA THR A 49 -17.93 12.23 23.68
C THR A 49 -17.50 12.61 22.27
N VAL A 50 -16.41 13.36 22.14
CA VAL A 50 -15.82 13.74 20.84
C VAL A 50 -15.36 12.49 20.08
N ARG A 51 -14.64 11.57 20.75
CA ARG A 51 -14.19 10.33 20.12
C ARG A 51 -15.35 9.47 19.62
N LYS A 52 -16.44 9.33 20.39
CA LYS A 52 -17.65 8.62 19.96
C LYS A 52 -18.26 9.25 18.69
N LYS A 53 -18.32 10.59 18.64
CA LYS A 53 -18.84 11.32 17.48
C LYS A 53 -17.96 11.14 16.25
N VAL A 54 -16.64 11.14 16.41
CA VAL A 54 -15.70 10.82 15.33
C VAL A 54 -15.97 9.42 14.78
N MET A 55 -16.12 8.40 15.65
CA MET A 55 -16.39 7.03 15.22
C MET A 55 -17.72 6.89 14.46
N GLU A 56 -18.75 7.62 14.88
CA GLU A 56 -20.03 7.72 14.15
C GLU A 56 -19.81 8.25 12.73
N ILE A 57 -19.09 9.38 12.59
CA ILE A 57 -18.75 9.98 11.30
C ILE A 57 -17.98 8.98 10.41
N LEU A 58 -16.93 8.37 10.95
CA LEU A 58 -16.11 7.41 10.19
C LEU A 58 -16.94 6.19 9.74
N THR A 59 -17.92 5.76 10.53
CA THR A 59 -18.86 4.69 10.15
C THR A 59 -19.69 5.08 8.93
N HIS A 60 -20.22 6.31 8.91
CA HIS A 60 -20.96 6.82 7.76
C HIS A 60 -20.07 6.98 6.52
N VAL A 61 -18.87 7.53 6.69
CA VAL A 61 -17.88 7.66 5.60
C VAL A 61 -17.56 6.27 5.02
N ASN A 62 -17.23 5.29 5.86
CA ASN A 62 -16.87 3.95 5.41
C ASN A 62 -18.00 3.27 4.63
N LYS A 63 -19.25 3.34 5.12
CA LYS A 63 -20.41 2.77 4.44
C LYS A 63 -20.57 3.36 3.04
N ARG A 64 -20.39 4.67 2.90
CA ARG A 64 -20.60 5.38 1.64
C ARG A 64 -19.44 5.24 0.65
N LEU A 65 -18.21 5.22 1.14
CA LEU A 65 -17.05 4.95 0.29
C LEU A 65 -17.07 3.52 -0.26
N LYS A 66 -17.64 2.55 0.47
CA LYS A 66 -17.81 1.16 0.00
C LYS A 66 -18.86 1.02 -1.12
N SER A 67 -19.87 1.89 -1.16
CA SER A 67 -20.87 1.88 -2.23
C SER A 67 -20.48 2.75 -3.43
N ARG A 68 -19.48 3.62 -3.28
CA ARG A 68 -19.04 4.60 -4.28
C ARG A 68 -17.55 4.51 -4.51
N ASN A 69 -17.15 3.58 -5.38
CA ASN A 69 -15.73 3.24 -5.61
C ASN A 69 -14.96 4.31 -6.40
N GLN A 70 -15.65 5.23 -7.08
CA GLN A 70 -15.03 6.31 -7.87
C GLN A 70 -14.64 7.54 -7.04
N VAL A 71 -15.14 7.65 -5.82
CA VAL A 71 -14.87 8.81 -4.95
C VAL A 71 -13.41 8.80 -4.49
N GLN A 72 -12.68 9.87 -4.80
CA GLN A 72 -11.28 10.03 -4.40
C GLN A 72 -11.13 10.44 -2.94
N LEU A 73 -9.99 10.06 -2.35
CA LEU A 73 -9.63 10.39 -0.98
C LEU A 73 -8.40 11.32 -0.96
N PRO A 74 -8.24 12.15 0.09
CA PRO A 74 -7.11 13.07 0.21
C PRO A 74 -5.82 12.32 0.60
N LEU A 75 -5.23 11.54 -0.32
CA LEU A 75 -4.09 10.67 0.00
C LEU A 75 -2.84 11.43 0.44
N GLY A 76 -2.50 12.56 -0.18
CA GLY A 76 -1.36 13.38 0.24
C GLY A 76 -1.45 13.77 1.73
N PRO A 77 -2.52 14.47 2.14
CA PRO A 77 -2.74 14.80 3.55
C PRO A 77 -2.82 13.57 4.48
N LEU A 78 -3.41 12.46 4.02
CA LEU A 78 -3.49 11.22 4.80
C LEU A 78 -2.11 10.58 5.01
N LEU A 79 -1.25 10.57 3.99
CA LEU A 79 0.12 10.06 4.07
C LEU A 79 0.97 10.91 5.02
N GLU A 80 0.90 12.24 4.89
CA GLU A 80 1.60 13.13 5.82
C GLU A 80 1.16 12.92 7.27
N GLN A 81 -0.15 12.81 7.50
CA GLN A 81 -0.70 12.54 8.82
C GLN A 81 -0.28 11.16 9.34
N TYR A 82 -0.27 10.14 8.47
CA TYR A 82 0.15 8.80 8.82
C TYR A 82 1.64 8.76 9.20
N GLN A 83 2.49 9.45 8.44
CA GLN A 83 3.93 9.54 8.68
C GLN A 83 4.22 10.22 10.02
N LYS A 84 3.66 11.41 10.25
CA LYS A 84 3.86 12.24 11.46
C LYS A 84 3.10 11.71 12.69
N GLY A 85 2.08 10.88 12.48
CA GLY A 85 1.21 10.39 13.53
C GLY A 85 1.94 9.48 14.53
N SER A 86 1.86 9.84 15.81
CA SER A 86 2.42 9.06 16.94
C SER A 86 1.38 8.23 17.68
N SER A 87 0.10 8.60 17.59
CA SER A 87 -0.99 7.86 18.25
C SER A 87 -1.36 6.61 17.47
N SER A 88 -1.37 5.46 18.16
CA SER A 88 -1.78 4.16 17.60
C SER A 88 -3.17 4.22 16.97
N PHE A 89 -4.12 4.92 17.61
CA PHE A 89 -5.47 5.10 17.04
C PHE A 89 -5.40 5.85 15.71
N LEU A 90 -4.65 6.95 15.66
CA LEU A 90 -4.56 7.79 14.47
C LEU A 90 -3.99 7.01 13.27
N ILE A 91 -2.88 6.29 13.49
CA ILE A 91 -2.22 5.53 12.42
C ILE A 91 -3.07 4.34 11.97
N ASN A 92 -3.80 3.69 12.88
CA ASN A 92 -4.68 2.55 12.57
C ASN A 92 -5.85 2.96 11.67
N PHE A 93 -6.39 4.17 11.86
CA PHE A 93 -7.44 4.68 10.98
C PHE A 93 -6.88 5.27 9.69
N ALA A 94 -5.78 6.01 9.74
CA ALA A 94 -5.18 6.59 8.55
C ALA A 94 -4.77 5.52 7.53
N ILE A 95 -4.18 4.39 7.97
CA ILE A 95 -3.83 3.30 7.05
C ILE A 95 -5.05 2.69 6.34
N ILE A 96 -6.21 2.62 7.01
CA ILE A 96 -7.45 2.12 6.39
C ILE A 96 -7.81 2.99 5.20
N TYR A 97 -7.81 4.31 5.38
CA TYR A 97 -8.15 5.25 4.30
C TYR A 97 -7.09 5.32 3.21
N ILE A 98 -5.80 5.15 3.54
CA ILE A 98 -4.73 5.00 2.54
C ILE A 98 -4.98 3.75 1.69
N THR A 99 -5.19 2.58 2.31
CA THR A 99 -5.46 1.32 1.59
C THR A 99 -6.76 1.34 0.79
N MET A 100 -7.75 2.13 1.22
CA MET A 100 -9.02 2.28 0.51
C MET A 100 -8.96 3.30 -0.64
N GLY A 101 -8.14 4.35 -0.49
CA GLY A 101 -8.04 5.44 -1.45
C GLY A 101 -6.98 5.23 -2.52
N PHE A 102 -5.87 4.57 -2.19
CA PHE A 102 -4.76 4.36 -3.12
C PHE A 102 -5.16 3.61 -4.40
N PRO A 103 -5.90 2.49 -4.34
CA PRO A 103 -6.33 1.78 -5.55
C PRO A 103 -7.34 2.55 -6.43
N ARG A 104 -7.85 3.70 -5.98
CA ARG A 104 -8.83 4.52 -6.73
C ARG A 104 -8.19 5.53 -7.66
N LEU A 105 -6.91 5.82 -7.47
CA LEU A 105 -6.14 6.74 -8.28
C LEU A 105 -5.81 6.14 -9.65
N THR A 106 -5.40 6.96 -10.61
CA THR A 106 -4.84 6.44 -11.87
C THR A 106 -3.48 5.78 -11.63
N VAL A 107 -3.02 4.94 -12.56
CA VAL A 107 -1.73 4.25 -12.44
C VAL A 107 -0.58 5.27 -12.34
N GLU A 108 -0.67 6.37 -13.08
CA GLU A 108 0.31 7.46 -13.05
C GLU A 108 0.42 8.06 -11.64
N GLU A 109 -0.70 8.49 -11.07
CA GLU A 109 -0.77 9.05 -9.72
C GLU A 109 -0.30 8.03 -8.65
N GLN A 110 -0.64 6.75 -8.82
CA GLN A 110 -0.18 5.69 -7.94
C GLN A 110 1.35 5.54 -7.98
N THR A 111 1.95 5.52 -9.17
CA THR A 111 3.41 5.41 -9.34
C THR A 111 4.16 6.61 -8.76
N GLU A 112 3.62 7.82 -8.90
CA GLU A 112 4.21 9.04 -8.31
C GLU A 112 4.22 9.01 -6.78
N LEU A 113 3.24 8.33 -6.16
CA LEU A 113 3.13 8.21 -4.70
C LEU A 113 3.92 7.04 -4.11
N VAL A 114 4.50 6.15 -4.92
CA VAL A 114 5.27 4.99 -4.44
C VAL A 114 6.40 5.41 -3.47
N PRO A 115 7.26 6.40 -3.78
CA PRO A 115 8.32 6.81 -2.84
C PRO A 115 7.76 7.29 -1.50
N SER A 116 6.64 8.01 -1.51
CA SER A 116 5.96 8.50 -0.30
C SER A 116 5.40 7.34 0.54
N LEU A 117 4.85 6.31 -0.09
CA LEU A 117 4.40 5.09 0.58
C LEU A 117 5.56 4.33 1.21
N MET A 118 6.62 4.06 0.44
CA MET A 118 7.81 3.36 0.93
C MET A 118 8.45 4.09 2.11
N ASN A 119 8.43 5.42 2.07
CA ASN A 119 8.91 6.25 3.17
C ASN A 119 8.11 6.10 4.48
N CYS A 120 6.86 5.66 4.39
CA CYS A 120 5.99 5.44 5.54
C CYS A 120 6.10 4.04 6.16
N VAL A 121 6.87 3.12 5.57
CA VAL A 121 6.97 1.73 6.07
C VAL A 121 7.76 1.66 7.38
N GLU A 122 8.90 2.36 7.43
CA GLU A 122 9.81 2.31 8.57
C GLU A 122 9.15 2.80 9.86
N GLY A 123 9.35 2.05 10.96
CA GLY A 123 8.84 2.41 12.29
C GLY A 123 7.33 2.26 12.48
N LYS A 124 6.58 1.71 11.51
CA LYS A 124 5.15 1.40 11.65
C LYS A 124 4.93 -0.06 12.07
N PRO A 125 3.74 -0.43 12.59
CA PRO A 125 3.44 -1.82 12.90
C PRO A 125 3.55 -2.74 11.67
N GLU A 126 4.04 -3.96 11.85
CA GLU A 126 4.23 -4.96 10.78
C GLU A 126 2.98 -5.16 9.89
N PRO A 127 1.74 -5.27 10.42
CA PRO A 127 0.55 -5.39 9.57
C PRO A 127 0.30 -4.16 8.67
N HIS A 128 0.80 -2.99 9.05
CA HIS A 128 0.71 -1.79 8.21
C HIS A 128 1.81 -1.76 7.16
N GLN A 129 3.01 -2.21 7.52
CA GLN A 129 4.12 -2.36 6.60
C GLN A 129 3.70 -3.30 5.45
N ASP A 130 3.14 -4.46 5.78
CA ASP A 130 2.61 -5.39 4.78
C ASP A 130 1.57 -4.73 3.88
N LYS A 131 0.58 -4.03 4.45
CA LYS A 131 -0.44 -3.32 3.67
C LYS A 131 0.17 -2.35 2.67
N ILE A 132 1.16 -1.56 3.10
CA ILE A 132 1.83 -0.59 2.22
C ILE A 132 2.59 -1.31 1.11
N LEU A 133 3.38 -2.33 1.45
CA LEU A 133 4.19 -3.06 0.47
C LEU A 133 3.30 -3.80 -0.55
N MET A 134 2.17 -4.36 -0.10
CA MET A 134 1.17 -5.00 -0.96
C MET A 134 0.46 -4.01 -1.91
N LEU A 135 0.36 -2.72 -1.57
CA LEU A 135 -0.15 -1.70 -2.51
C LEU A 135 0.86 -1.38 -3.61
N VAL A 136 2.16 -1.47 -3.32
CA VAL A 136 3.23 -1.15 -4.27
C VAL A 136 3.48 -2.30 -5.25
N LEU A 137 3.28 -3.55 -4.82
CA LEU A 137 3.55 -4.75 -5.61
C LEU A 137 2.97 -4.73 -7.04
N PRO A 138 1.68 -4.42 -7.27
CA PRO A 138 1.10 -4.43 -8.63
C PRO A 138 1.69 -3.35 -9.54
N LEU A 139 2.29 -2.30 -8.97
CA LEU A 139 2.84 -1.17 -9.72
C LEU A 139 4.24 -1.42 -10.25
N LEU A 140 4.94 -2.45 -9.78
CA LEU A 140 6.32 -2.74 -10.19
C LEU A 140 6.46 -2.95 -11.70
N GLY A 141 5.41 -3.47 -12.34
CA GLY A 141 5.33 -3.59 -13.79
C GLY A 141 5.16 -2.27 -14.53
N GLU A 142 4.65 -1.23 -13.88
CA GLU A 142 4.28 0.07 -14.49
C GLU A 142 5.29 1.17 -14.19
N ILE A 143 6.09 1.03 -13.11
CA ILE A 143 7.12 2.00 -12.75
C ILE A 143 8.15 2.14 -13.89
N LYS A 144 8.36 3.39 -14.32
CA LYS A 144 9.38 3.74 -15.30
C LYS A 144 10.75 3.74 -14.64
N ILE A 145 11.62 2.83 -15.08
CA ILE A 145 12.97 2.69 -14.55
C ILE A 145 13.87 3.71 -15.28
N PRO A 146 14.49 4.66 -14.56
CA PRO A 146 15.36 5.67 -15.18
C PRO A 146 16.56 5.03 -15.89
N GLU A 147 17.00 5.61 -17.01
CA GLU A 147 18.20 5.15 -17.70
C GLU A 147 19.46 5.41 -16.86
N ASN A 148 19.51 6.55 -16.16
CA ASN A 148 20.63 6.92 -15.28
C ASN A 148 20.68 6.02 -14.03
N PRO A 149 21.78 5.26 -13.80
CA PRO A 149 21.96 4.42 -12.62
C PRO A 149 21.78 5.14 -11.29
N ASP A 150 22.25 6.38 -11.16
CA ASP A 150 22.19 7.12 -9.89
C ASP A 150 20.74 7.37 -9.45
N SER A 151 19.88 7.71 -10.41
CA SER A 151 18.45 7.96 -10.17
C SER A 151 17.65 6.69 -9.88
N ARG A 152 18.17 5.50 -10.19
CA ARG A 152 17.50 4.23 -9.90
C ARG A 152 17.48 3.93 -8.41
N SER A 153 18.53 4.32 -7.69
CA SER A 153 18.66 4.12 -6.25
C SER A 153 17.60 4.89 -5.45
N GLU A 154 17.21 6.07 -5.95
CA GLU A 154 16.23 6.95 -5.33
C GLU A 154 14.78 6.65 -5.74
N LEU A 155 14.57 5.80 -6.75
CA LEU A 155 13.26 5.55 -7.37
C LEU A 155 12.19 5.09 -6.36
N LEU A 156 12.59 4.31 -5.35
CA LEU A 156 11.68 3.85 -4.28
C LEU A 156 11.84 4.65 -2.98
N GLY A 157 12.73 5.64 -2.91
CA GLY A 157 13.07 6.33 -1.67
C GLY A 157 13.65 5.41 -0.60
N LEU A 158 14.32 4.32 -1.00
CA LEU A 158 14.90 3.32 -0.09
C LEU A 158 16.36 3.62 0.27
N SER A 159 16.96 4.67 -0.28
CA SER A 159 18.31 5.11 0.04
C SER A 159 18.44 5.37 1.55
N GLY A 160 19.26 4.56 2.23
CA GLY A 160 19.44 4.62 3.68
C GLY A 160 18.46 3.80 4.53
N LYS A 161 17.59 2.98 3.93
CA LYS A 161 16.58 2.15 4.63
C LYS A 161 16.80 0.65 4.41
N PRO A 162 17.87 0.05 4.97
CA PRO A 162 18.22 -1.34 4.72
C PRO A 162 17.14 -2.32 5.18
N HIS A 163 16.49 -2.06 6.33
CA HIS A 163 15.43 -2.94 6.83
C HIS A 163 14.21 -2.98 5.90
N THR A 164 13.71 -1.81 5.47
CA THR A 164 12.59 -1.73 4.53
C THR A 164 12.93 -2.37 3.19
N LYS A 165 14.18 -2.21 2.73
CA LYS A 165 14.69 -2.87 1.51
C LYS A 165 14.65 -4.39 1.64
N THR A 166 15.18 -4.95 2.73
CA THR A 166 15.16 -6.40 2.97
C THR A 166 13.74 -6.94 3.07
N GLN A 167 12.85 -6.24 3.76
CA GLN A 167 11.44 -6.63 3.87
C GLN A 167 10.74 -6.62 2.51
N PHE A 168 10.99 -5.58 1.71
CA PHE A 168 10.43 -5.48 0.37
C PHE A 168 10.91 -6.63 -0.52
N LEU A 169 12.23 -6.89 -0.55
CA LEU A 169 12.80 -8.03 -1.27
C LEU A 169 12.23 -9.37 -0.77
N SER A 170 12.02 -9.54 0.54
CA SER A 170 11.38 -10.74 1.09
C SER A 170 9.96 -10.94 0.55
N ILE A 171 9.16 -9.88 0.43
CA ILE A 171 7.82 -9.97 -0.18
C ILE A 171 7.91 -10.32 -1.66
N LEU A 172 8.86 -9.75 -2.40
CA LEU A 172 9.06 -10.10 -3.81
C LEU A 172 9.34 -11.60 -3.96
N MET A 173 10.19 -12.16 -3.10
CA MET A 173 10.49 -13.59 -3.06
C MET A 173 9.23 -14.42 -2.77
N ASP A 174 8.45 -14.04 -1.77
CA ASP A 174 7.23 -14.75 -1.39
C ASP A 174 6.23 -14.83 -2.57
N VAL A 175 6.10 -13.76 -3.35
CA VAL A 175 5.25 -13.76 -4.55
C VAL A 175 5.82 -14.65 -5.64
N LEU A 176 7.13 -14.64 -5.87
CA LEU A 176 7.78 -15.50 -6.87
C LEU A 176 7.63 -16.98 -6.52
N LEU A 177 7.74 -17.34 -5.24
CA LEU A 177 7.55 -18.70 -4.74
C LEU A 177 6.08 -19.17 -4.79
N LEU A 178 5.12 -18.24 -4.84
CA LEU A 178 3.71 -18.59 -4.82
C LEU A 178 3.31 -19.41 -6.06
N PRO A 179 2.79 -20.64 -5.90
CA PRO A 179 2.33 -21.45 -7.02
C PRO A 179 1.03 -20.91 -7.61
N TYR A 180 0.85 -21.11 -8.91
CA TYR A 180 -0.40 -20.75 -9.60
C TYR A 180 -1.58 -21.59 -9.11
N GLY A 181 -2.75 -20.97 -8.99
CA GLY A 181 -3.98 -21.63 -8.56
C GLY A 181 -4.09 -21.87 -7.05
N THR A 182 -3.15 -21.35 -6.26
CA THR A 182 -3.18 -21.47 -4.81
C THR A 182 -4.22 -20.53 -4.19
N THR A 183 -5.03 -21.05 -3.27
CA THR A 183 -6.01 -20.28 -2.49
C THR A 183 -5.52 -20.06 -1.06
N GLN A 184 -6.05 -19.06 -0.34
CA GLN A 184 -5.60 -18.76 1.04
C GLN A 184 -5.77 -19.93 2.04
N ASP A 185 -6.74 -20.82 1.79
CA ASP A 185 -6.99 -22.01 2.59
C ASP A 185 -6.23 -23.25 2.12
N GLY A 186 -5.38 -23.09 1.10
CA GLY A 186 -4.53 -24.17 0.59
C GLY A 186 -3.41 -24.56 1.55
N GLU A 187 -2.75 -25.68 1.22
CA GLU A 187 -1.52 -26.07 1.91
C GLU A 187 -0.41 -25.04 1.65
N VAL A 188 0.36 -24.74 2.70
CA VAL A 188 1.48 -23.80 2.62
C VAL A 188 2.54 -24.37 1.68
N PRO A 189 2.92 -23.67 0.59
CA PRO A 189 3.92 -24.15 -0.35
C PRO A 189 5.29 -24.36 0.29
N PRO A 190 6.10 -25.32 -0.20
CA PRO A 190 7.48 -25.48 0.24
C PRO A 190 8.28 -24.18 0.10
N GLY A 191 9.08 -23.85 1.11
CA GLY A 191 9.88 -22.62 1.13
C GLY A 191 9.16 -21.39 1.67
N MET A 192 7.86 -21.49 2.00
CA MET A 192 7.09 -20.41 2.61
C MET A 192 6.73 -20.70 4.07
N SER A 193 6.65 -19.64 4.88
CA SER A 193 6.00 -19.71 6.19
C SER A 193 4.47 -19.54 6.04
N THR A 194 3.69 -20.00 7.03
CA THR A 194 2.24 -19.77 7.06
C THR A 194 1.90 -18.28 7.01
N TYR A 195 2.73 -17.43 7.63
CA TYR A 195 2.56 -15.99 7.62
C TYR A 195 2.82 -15.39 6.23
N SER A 196 3.97 -15.70 5.62
CA SER A 196 4.31 -15.29 4.25
C SER A 196 3.24 -15.68 3.25
N PHE A 197 2.75 -16.91 3.35
CA PHE A 197 1.71 -17.44 2.50
C PHE A 197 0.40 -16.65 2.64
N LYS A 198 -0.11 -16.47 3.87
CA LYS A 198 -1.34 -15.70 4.12
C LYS A 198 -1.24 -14.24 3.73
N ARG A 199 -0.03 -13.68 3.73
CA ARG A 199 0.23 -12.29 3.31
C ARG A 199 0.05 -12.09 1.80
N VAL A 200 0.56 -13.02 0.98
CA VAL A 200 0.56 -12.87 -0.49
C VAL A 200 -0.55 -13.63 -1.19
N ALA A 201 -1.05 -14.71 -0.59
CA ALA A 201 -2.22 -15.41 -1.10
C ALA A 201 -3.45 -14.52 -0.92
N SER A 202 -4.30 -14.43 -1.94
CA SER A 202 -5.58 -13.72 -1.89
C SER A 202 -6.68 -14.67 -2.37
N GLU A 203 -7.87 -14.62 -1.76
CA GLU A 203 -9.01 -15.50 -2.08
C GLU A 203 -9.43 -15.45 -3.56
N HIS A 204 -9.08 -14.37 -4.28
CA HIS A 204 -9.47 -14.13 -5.66
C HIS A 204 -8.30 -13.96 -6.62
N LEU A 205 -7.08 -14.34 -6.23
CA LEU A 205 -5.91 -14.19 -7.10
C LEU A 205 -5.97 -15.18 -8.26
N LYS A 206 -6.30 -14.70 -9.46
CA LYS A 206 -6.28 -15.52 -10.66
C LYS A 206 -4.85 -15.79 -11.09
N ALA A 207 -4.67 -16.90 -11.82
CA ALA A 207 -3.35 -17.30 -12.28
C ALA A 207 -2.74 -16.28 -13.26
N GLU A 208 -3.58 -15.61 -14.05
CA GLU A 208 -3.18 -14.51 -14.96
C GLU A 208 -2.73 -13.27 -14.19
N ASP A 209 -3.43 -12.91 -13.12
CA ASP A 209 -3.08 -11.75 -12.28
C ASP A 209 -1.75 -12.00 -11.55
N LEU A 210 -1.55 -13.22 -11.03
CA LEU A 210 -0.27 -13.63 -10.45
C LEU A 210 0.85 -13.62 -11.49
N GLU A 211 0.59 -14.03 -12.73
CA GLU A 211 1.60 -13.94 -13.80
C GLU A 211 2.01 -12.49 -14.05
N GLN A 212 1.05 -11.56 -14.19
CA GLN A 212 1.39 -10.15 -14.40
C GLN A 212 2.19 -9.60 -13.22
N LEU A 213 1.85 -9.99 -11.99
CA LEU A 213 2.57 -9.60 -10.80
C LEU A 213 4.02 -10.09 -10.83
N LYS A 214 4.24 -11.39 -11.08
CA LYS A 214 5.59 -11.97 -11.19
C LYS A 214 6.40 -11.34 -12.33
N LYS A 215 5.77 -11.08 -13.48
CA LYS A 215 6.42 -10.38 -14.60
C LYS A 215 6.86 -8.97 -14.21
N GLY A 216 6.00 -8.23 -13.50
CA GLY A 216 6.32 -6.90 -12.99
C GLY A 216 7.50 -6.94 -12.02
N ILE A 217 7.52 -7.92 -11.11
CA ILE A 217 8.64 -8.15 -10.19
C ILE A 217 9.94 -8.43 -10.95
N VAL A 218 9.96 -9.37 -11.89
CA VAL A 218 11.17 -9.71 -12.65
C VAL A 218 11.66 -8.51 -13.46
N ARG A 219 10.76 -7.81 -14.17
CA ARG A 219 11.11 -6.57 -14.89
C ARG A 219 11.78 -5.56 -13.97
N PHE A 220 11.22 -5.38 -12.77
CA PHE A 220 11.73 -4.44 -11.78
C PHE A 220 13.11 -4.87 -11.25
N LEU A 221 13.29 -6.16 -10.93
CA LEU A 221 14.57 -6.70 -10.47
C LEU A 221 15.68 -6.57 -11.53
N CYS A 222 15.36 -6.83 -12.80
CA CYS A 222 16.29 -6.63 -13.93
C CYS A 222 16.59 -5.14 -14.22
N GLY A 223 15.90 -4.21 -13.57
CA GLY A 223 16.10 -2.78 -13.76
C GLY A 223 17.36 -2.21 -13.10
N GLY A 224 18.09 -2.99 -12.30
CA GLY A 224 19.27 -2.53 -11.59
C GLY A 224 18.97 -1.51 -10.47
N ILE A 225 17.78 -1.59 -9.87
CA ILE A 225 17.42 -0.81 -8.66
C ILE A 225 18.12 -1.38 -7.41
N PHE A 226 18.34 -2.69 -7.40
CA PHE A 226 19.01 -3.41 -6.32
C PHE A 226 20.34 -3.98 -6.83
N SER A 227 21.27 -4.24 -5.91
CA SER A 227 22.56 -4.84 -6.27
C SER A 227 22.39 -6.31 -6.67
N GLU A 228 23.29 -6.80 -7.52
CA GLU A 228 23.23 -8.18 -8.03
C GLU A 228 23.17 -9.25 -6.92
N PRO A 229 23.94 -9.16 -5.81
CA PRO A 229 23.84 -10.14 -4.74
C PRO A 229 22.46 -10.17 -4.06
N GLU A 230 21.73 -9.05 -4.08
CA GLU A 230 20.40 -8.94 -3.45
C GLU A 230 19.28 -9.50 -4.32
N THR A 231 19.47 -9.53 -5.65
CA THR A 231 18.47 -10.02 -6.61
C THR A 231 18.74 -11.43 -7.11
N LEU A 232 19.97 -11.94 -6.94
CA LEU A 232 20.40 -13.24 -7.45
C LEU A 232 19.43 -14.38 -7.09
N ALA A 233 19.08 -14.51 -5.80
CA ALA A 233 18.17 -15.56 -5.36
C ALA A 233 16.79 -15.44 -6.00
N HIS A 234 16.25 -14.23 -6.11
CA HIS A 234 14.95 -13.97 -6.73
C HIS A 234 14.95 -14.35 -8.20
N LEU A 235 16.01 -13.99 -8.92
CA LEU A 235 16.16 -14.32 -10.34
C LEU A 235 16.31 -15.83 -10.54
N ILE A 236 17.00 -16.55 -9.66
CA ILE A 236 17.06 -18.03 -9.70
C ILE A 236 15.67 -18.63 -9.55
N VAL A 237 14.90 -18.20 -8.55
CA VAL A 237 13.52 -18.68 -8.36
C VAL A 237 12.64 -18.34 -9.57
N ALA A 238 12.72 -17.11 -10.07
CA ALA A 238 11.96 -16.67 -11.23
C ALA A 238 12.33 -17.45 -12.51
N SER A 239 13.60 -17.86 -12.67
CA SER A 239 14.07 -18.65 -13.82
C SER A 239 13.46 -20.04 -13.88
N ALA A 240 13.01 -20.57 -12.74
CA ALA A 240 12.36 -21.86 -12.62
C ALA A 240 10.81 -21.77 -12.69
N ASP A 241 10.26 -20.59 -12.95
CA ASP A 241 8.81 -20.41 -13.08
C ASP A 241 8.26 -21.19 -14.29
N THR A 242 7.05 -21.72 -14.16
CA THR A 242 6.42 -22.52 -15.22
C THR A 242 5.96 -21.69 -16.42
N ARG A 243 5.80 -20.36 -16.25
CA ARG A 243 5.44 -19.45 -17.34
C ARG A 243 6.69 -18.80 -17.94
N PHE A 244 6.91 -19.04 -19.24
CA PHE A 244 8.06 -18.52 -19.98
C PHE A 244 8.19 -16.99 -19.95
N SER A 245 7.08 -16.28 -19.82
CA SER A 245 7.03 -14.81 -19.70
C SER A 245 7.73 -14.28 -18.44
N VAL A 246 7.84 -15.09 -17.39
CA VAL A 246 8.55 -14.79 -16.14
C VAL A 246 9.97 -15.37 -16.19
N ALA A 247 10.10 -16.63 -16.61
CA ALA A 247 11.37 -17.35 -16.60
C ALA A 247 12.40 -16.80 -17.59
N THR A 248 11.98 -16.45 -18.82
CA THR A 248 12.93 -16.05 -19.87
C THR A 248 13.70 -14.77 -19.54
N PRO A 249 13.05 -13.67 -19.10
CA PRO A 249 13.78 -12.46 -18.69
C PRO A 249 14.72 -12.70 -17.50
N ALA A 250 14.32 -13.55 -16.54
CA ALA A 250 15.16 -13.87 -15.39
C ALA A 250 16.43 -14.64 -15.81
N ILE A 251 16.31 -15.63 -16.69
CA ILE A 251 17.46 -16.39 -17.23
C ILE A 251 18.42 -15.46 -17.98
N VAL A 252 17.89 -14.56 -18.81
CA VAL A 252 18.71 -13.60 -19.56
C VAL A 252 19.53 -12.73 -18.61
N GLU A 253 18.94 -12.26 -17.52
CA GLU A 253 19.63 -11.43 -16.55
C GLU A 253 20.65 -12.23 -15.72
N LEU A 254 20.30 -13.44 -15.28
CA LEU A 254 21.24 -14.33 -14.57
C LEU A 254 22.51 -14.60 -15.37
N ASN A 255 22.38 -14.81 -16.69
CA ASN A 255 23.54 -15.06 -17.54
C ASN A 255 24.50 -13.86 -17.59
N LYS A 256 24.01 -12.62 -17.40
CA LYS A 256 24.85 -11.42 -17.34
C LYS A 256 25.56 -11.29 -16.00
N ILE A 257 24.90 -11.66 -14.91
CA ILE A 257 25.47 -11.59 -13.55
C ILE A 257 26.54 -12.67 -13.36
N CYS A 258 26.36 -13.84 -13.98
CA CYS A 258 27.26 -14.99 -13.85
C CYS A 258 28.42 -15.00 -14.87
N SER A 259 28.42 -14.10 -15.86
CA SER A 259 29.46 -13.97 -16.89
C SER A 259 30.57 -13.02 -16.49
#